data_AF-A0A9P4WN87-F1
#
_entry.id   AF-A0A9P4WN87-F1
#
_cell.length_a   1.000
_cell.length_b   1.000
_cell.length_c   1.000
_cell.angle_alpha   90.00
_cell.angle_beta   90.00
_cell.angle_gamma   90.00
#
_symmetry.space_group_name_H-M   'P 1'
#
loop_
_entity.id
_entity.type
_entity.pdbx_description
1 polymer ?
#
loop_
_entity_poly.entity_id
_entity_poly.type
_entity_poly.pdbx_seq_one_letter_code
_entity_poly.pdbx_strand_id
1 'polypeptide(L)'
;MADPSNNISTETQAEASSSSKAPEACAQCGKTDTALKPCNKCHTTPYCGKDCQKAHFKTHKKVCASLAQEYVKNNEPKMASRSVPKTTDRNTGFKKWEFDT
;
A
#
# COMPACT_ATOMS: atom_id res chain seq x y z
N MET A 1 -19.40 -17.14 -56.79
CA MET A 1 -19.04 -18.06 -55.70
C MET A 1 -17.54 -17.98 -55.46
N ALA A 2 -17.12 -17.25 -54.44
CA ALA A 2 -15.90 -17.45 -53.64
C ALA A 2 -15.84 -16.30 -52.63
N ASP A 3 -15.56 -16.70 -51.41
CA ASP A 3 -15.77 -16.02 -50.13
C ASP A 3 -14.72 -14.92 -49.86
N PRO A 4 -14.94 -14.08 -48.82
CA PRO A 4 -14.28 -12.82 -48.54
C PRO A 4 -13.11 -12.99 -47.56
N SER A 5 -12.70 -11.86 -46.97
CA SER A 5 -11.93 -11.71 -45.73
C SER A 5 -10.43 -11.56 -45.91
N ASN A 6 -9.73 -10.67 -45.19
CA ASN A 6 -10.09 -9.61 -44.26
C ASN A 6 -8.74 -8.94 -43.96
N ASN A 7 -8.51 -7.73 -44.46
CA ASN A 7 -7.26 -7.01 -44.25
C ASN A 7 -7.34 -6.19 -42.95
N ILE A 8 -7.35 -6.87 -41.80
CA ILE A 8 -7.26 -6.17 -40.50
C ILE A 8 -5.86 -6.35 -39.91
N SER A 9 -4.88 -5.66 -40.50
CA SER A 9 -3.60 -5.39 -39.85
C SER A 9 -3.78 -4.16 -38.95
N THR A 10 -4.37 -4.37 -37.78
CA THR A 10 -4.25 -3.44 -36.65
C THR A 10 -3.27 -4.01 -35.65
N GLU A 11 -1.99 -3.87 -35.96
CA GLU A 11 -0.92 -3.97 -34.96
C GLU A 11 -0.58 -2.55 -34.51
N THR A 12 -1.52 -1.92 -33.80
CA THR A 12 -1.18 -0.79 -32.94
C THR A 12 -0.80 -1.38 -31.60
N GLN A 13 0.47 -1.78 -31.48
CA GLN A 13 1.12 -1.97 -30.19
C GLN A 13 1.29 -0.59 -29.55
N ALA A 14 0.23 -0.10 -28.93
CA ALA A 14 0.28 0.92 -27.91
C ALA A 14 0.49 0.21 -26.58
N GLU A 15 1.75 -0.04 -26.26
CA GLU A 15 2.25 -0.35 -24.92
C GLU A 15 2.05 0.88 -24.02
N ALA A 16 0.80 1.22 -23.75
CA ALA A 16 0.46 2.05 -22.61
C ALA A 16 0.42 1.09 -21.42
N SER A 17 1.44 1.17 -20.57
CA SER A 17 1.37 0.72 -19.17
C SER A 17 0.28 1.53 -18.44
N SER A 18 -0.98 1.32 -18.82
CA SER A 18 -2.14 1.84 -18.13
C SER A 18 -2.47 0.83 -17.04
N SER A 19 -1.94 1.08 -15.85
CA SER A 19 -2.31 0.40 -14.62
C SER A 19 -3.82 0.59 -14.41
N SER A 20 -4.62 -0.31 -14.99
CA SER A 20 -6.07 -0.35 -14.84
C SER A 20 -6.34 -0.79 -13.41
N LYS A 21 -6.35 0.18 -12.49
CA LYS A 21 -6.82 -0.02 -11.11
C LYS A 21 -8.27 -0.46 -11.21
N ALA A 22 -8.52 -1.77 -11.14
CA ALA A 22 -9.85 -2.33 -11.02
C ALA A 22 -10.59 -1.59 -9.88
N PRO A 23 -11.92 -1.40 -9.97
CA PRO A 23 -12.67 -0.77 -8.90
C PRO A 23 -12.39 -1.50 -7.59
N GLU A 24 -11.74 -0.81 -6.65
CA GLU A 24 -11.38 -1.38 -5.37
C GLU A 24 -12.66 -1.68 -4.59
N ALA A 25 -12.99 -2.96 -4.44
CA ALA A 25 -14.14 -3.43 -3.68
C ALA A 25 -13.69 -3.97 -2.32
N CYS A 26 -14.58 -3.90 -1.32
CA CYS A 26 -14.21 -4.36 0.02
C CYS A 26 -13.95 -5.87 -0.01
N ALA A 27 -12.76 -6.30 0.40
CA ALA A 27 -12.38 -7.71 0.34
C ALA A 27 -13.25 -8.64 1.20
N GLN A 28 -14.03 -8.09 2.14
CA GLN A 28 -14.94 -8.87 2.98
C GLN A 28 -16.40 -8.84 2.53
N CYS A 29 -16.91 -7.67 2.12
CA CYS A 29 -18.34 -7.50 1.83
C CYS A 29 -18.65 -7.11 0.38
N GLY A 30 -17.62 -6.94 -0.47
CA GLY A 30 -17.75 -6.61 -1.88
C GLY A 30 -18.28 -5.21 -2.20
N LYS A 31 -18.60 -4.39 -1.19
CA LYS A 31 -19.15 -3.05 -1.39
C LYS A 31 -18.12 -2.11 -2.01
N THR A 32 -18.58 -1.30 -2.96
CA THR A 32 -17.82 -0.23 -3.63
C THR A 32 -18.38 1.15 -3.32
N ASP A 33 -19.55 1.24 -2.68
CA ASP A 33 -20.27 2.50 -2.42
C ASP A 33 -19.65 3.37 -1.32
N THR A 34 -18.69 2.83 -0.57
CA THR A 34 -18.09 3.49 0.61
C THR A 34 -16.62 3.70 0.41
N ALA A 35 -16.08 4.81 0.93
CA ALA A 35 -14.64 5.10 0.86
C ALA A 35 -13.83 3.95 1.49
N LEU A 36 -13.15 3.17 0.64
CA LEU A 36 -12.38 2.03 1.08
C LEU A 36 -11.01 2.48 1.57
N LYS A 37 -10.60 1.95 2.71
CA LYS A 37 -9.28 2.17 3.29
C LYS A 37 -8.45 0.91 3.12
N PRO A 38 -7.24 1.01 2.56
CA PRO A 38 -6.35 -0.13 2.48
C PRO A 38 -5.86 -0.54 3.86
N CYS A 39 -5.42 -1.79 4.00
CA CYS A 39 -4.86 -2.30 5.24
C CYS A 39 -3.64 -1.47 5.66
N ASN A 40 -3.63 -0.92 6.89
CA ASN A 40 -2.50 -0.10 7.39
C ASN A 40 -1.13 -0.82 7.44
N LYS A 41 -1.10 -2.14 7.33
CA LYS A 41 0.15 -2.92 7.36
C LYS A 41 0.75 -3.13 5.98
N CYS A 42 -0.06 -3.64 5.05
CA CYS A 42 0.40 -4.01 3.72
C CYS A 42 -0.05 -3.06 2.60
N HIS A 43 -1.03 -2.19 2.88
CA HIS A 43 -1.65 -1.28 1.92
C HIS A 43 -2.22 -1.91 0.64
N THR A 44 -2.29 -3.24 0.53
CA THR A 44 -2.74 -3.93 -0.68
C THR A 44 -4.23 -4.24 -0.70
N THR A 45 -4.83 -4.60 0.45
CA THR A 45 -6.22 -5.05 0.51
C THR A 45 -7.15 -3.94 1.02
N PRO A 46 -8.13 -3.48 0.24
CA PRO A 46 -9.08 -2.44 0.63
C PRO A 46 -10.27 -2.97 1.45
N TYR A 47 -10.69 -2.19 2.45
CA TYR A 47 -11.84 -2.47 3.31
C TYR A 47 -12.71 -1.23 3.51
N CYS A 48 -14.02 -1.39 3.55
CA CYS A 48 -14.95 -0.29 3.86
C CYS A 48 -14.96 0.12 5.35
N GLY A 49 -14.35 -0.68 6.24
CA GLY A 49 -14.33 -0.40 7.67
C GLY A 49 -13.52 -1.42 8.49
N LYS A 50 -13.31 -1.12 9.77
CA LYS A 50 -12.56 -1.98 10.70
C LYS A 50 -13.23 -3.33 10.94
N ASP A 51 -14.56 -3.38 10.94
CA ASP A 51 -15.31 -4.64 11.14
C ASP A 51 -15.04 -5.62 10.00
N CYS A 52 -15.07 -5.13 8.76
CA CYS A 52 -14.73 -5.92 7.58
C CYS A 52 -13.27 -6.40 7.60
N GLN A 53 -12.34 -5.53 8.00
CA GLN A 53 -10.94 -5.91 8.17
C GLN A 53 -10.77 -7.01 9.23
N LYS A 54 -11.45 -6.87 10.39
CA LYS A 54 -11.34 -7.82 11.51
C LYS A 54 -11.96 -9.18 11.18
N ALA A 55 -13.06 -9.18 10.44
CA ALA A 55 -13.70 -10.41 9.96
C ALA A 55 -12.81 -11.14 8.94
N HIS A 56 -12.17 -10.41 8.01
CA HIS A 56 -11.23 -10.98 7.04
C HIS A 56 -9.83 -11.27 7.63
N PHE A 57 -9.52 -10.81 8.85
CA PHE A 57 -8.16 -10.85 9.41
C PHE A 57 -7.58 -12.27 9.52
N LYS A 58 -8.40 -13.28 9.83
CA LYS A 58 -7.94 -14.67 10.00
C LYS A 58 -7.32 -15.25 8.73
N THR A 59 -7.92 -14.96 7.58
CA THR A 59 -7.41 -15.37 6.26
C THR A 59 -6.32 -14.40 5.78
N HIS A 60 -6.55 -13.09 5.94
CA HIS A 60 -5.62 -12.05 5.51
C HIS A 60 -4.26 -12.10 6.20
N LYS A 61 -4.18 -12.45 7.49
CA LYS A 61 -2.92 -12.44 8.26
C LYS A 61 -1.81 -13.28 7.59
N LYS A 62 -2.18 -14.39 6.92
CA LYS A 62 -1.23 -15.28 6.24
C LYS A 62 -0.51 -14.59 5.08
N VAL A 63 -1.22 -13.73 4.34
CA VAL A 63 -0.68 -13.00 3.18
C VAL A 63 -0.25 -11.58 3.54
N CYS A 64 -0.78 -11.01 4.63
CA CYS A 64 -0.53 -9.63 5.05
C CYS A 64 0.96 -9.36 5.29
N ALA A 65 1.68 -10.32 5.87
CA ALA A 65 3.11 -10.17 6.15
C ALA A 65 3.93 -10.06 4.85
N SER A 66 3.69 -10.96 3.89
CA SER A 66 4.35 -10.94 2.58
C SER A 66 4.04 -9.67 1.81
N LEU A 67 2.75 -9.30 1.73
CA LEU A 67 2.31 -8.07 1.05
C LEU A 67 2.91 -6.81 1.69
N ALA A 68 3.09 -6.79 3.01
CA ALA A 68 3.75 -5.67 3.69
C ALA A 68 5.23 -5.56 3.34
N GLN A 69 5.94 -6.68 3.20
CA GLN A 69 7.32 -6.67 2.74
C GLN A 69 7.42 -6.15 1.30
N GLU A 70 6.52 -6.60 0.42
CA GLU A 70 6.45 -6.13 -0.97
C GLU A 70 6.13 -4.63 -1.03
N TYR A 71 5.20 -4.16 -0.20
CA TYR A 71 4.90 -2.73 -0.11
C TYR A 71 6.13 -1.91 0.30
N VAL A 72 6.89 -2.35 1.31
CA VAL A 72 8.12 -1.66 1.74
C VAL A 72 9.18 -1.65 0.64
N LYS A 73 9.32 -2.76 -0.09
CA LYS A 73 10.27 -2.87 -1.21
C LYS A 73 9.91 -1.91 -2.34
N ASN A 74 8.64 -1.83 -2.70
CA ASN A 74 8.16 -0.99 -3.80
C ASN A 74 8.08 0.49 -3.42
N ASN A 75 7.72 0.76 -2.16
CA ASN A 75 7.51 2.10 -1.64
C ASN A 75 8.68 2.51 -0.73
N GLU A 76 9.92 2.25 -1.20
CA GLU A 76 11.18 2.48 -0.49
C GLU A 76 11.04 3.73 0.38
N PRO A 77 10.86 3.57 1.70
CA PRO A 77 10.89 4.73 2.55
C PRO A 77 12.32 5.21 2.45
N LYS A 78 12.55 6.32 1.75
CA LYS A 78 13.75 7.14 1.94
C LYS A 78 13.70 7.51 3.41
N MET A 79 14.28 6.65 4.24
CA MET A 79 14.55 6.90 5.64
C MET A 79 15.16 8.27 5.64
N ALA A 80 14.46 9.24 6.23
CA ALA A 80 15.01 10.56 6.41
C ALA A 80 16.36 10.33 7.06
N SER A 81 17.43 10.60 6.32
CA SER A 81 18.79 10.45 6.81
C SER A 81 18.79 11.19 8.14
N ARG A 82 18.98 10.46 9.25
CA ARG A 82 19.02 11.06 10.57
C ARG A 82 20.07 12.17 10.48
N SER A 83 19.63 13.42 10.40
CA SER A 83 20.54 14.55 10.33
C SER A 83 21.52 14.37 11.48
N VAL A 84 22.81 14.37 11.17
CA VAL A 84 23.85 14.24 12.20
C VAL A 84 23.51 15.25 13.29
N PRO A 85 23.23 14.81 14.54
CA PRO A 85 22.90 15.74 15.60
C PRO A 85 24.12 16.66 15.76
N LYS A 86 23.92 17.95 15.50
CA LYS A 86 24.95 18.97 15.63
C LYS A 86 25.39 18.97 17.09
N THR A 87 26.56 18.39 17.34
CA THR A 87 27.16 18.31 18.66
C THR A 87 27.49 19.73 19.13
N THR A 88 26.61 20.29 19.95
CA THR A 88 27.02 21.29 20.94
C THR A 88 26.34 20.92 22.25
N ASP A 89 27.13 20.33 23.15
CA ASP A 89 26.83 19.96 24.54
C ASP A 89 25.78 18.83 24.79
N ARG A 90 26.30 17.63 25.09
CA ARG A 90 25.54 16.43 25.47
C ARG A 90 25.25 16.37 26.99
N ASN A 91 25.24 17.50 27.70
CA ASN A 91 25.16 17.51 29.17
C ASN A 91 23.81 18.03 29.72
N THR A 92 22.97 18.63 28.88
CA THR A 92 21.76 19.33 29.37
C THR A 92 20.49 18.45 29.39
N GLY A 93 20.42 17.38 28.60
CA GLY A 93 19.22 16.53 28.47
C GLY A 93 19.03 15.48 29.56
N PHE A 94 20.08 15.10 30.29
CA PHE A 94 20.04 13.98 31.25
C PHE A 94 19.68 14.44 32.68
N LYS A 95 19.88 15.72 33.02
CA LYS A 95 19.63 16.27 34.37
C LYS A 95 18.19 16.71 34.64
N LYS A 96 17.33 16.79 33.61
CA LYS A 96 15.94 17.31 33.75
C LYS A 96 14.94 16.28 34.29
N TRP A 97 15.38 15.03 34.53
CA TRP A 97 14.56 13.97 35.15
C TRP A 97 14.94 13.67 36.61
N GLU A 98 15.93 14.39 37.16
CA GLU A 98 16.54 14.04 38.45
C GLU A 98 16.25 15.06 39.56
N PHE A 99 15.18 15.86 39.44
CA PHE A 99 14.84 16.83 40.50
C PHE A 99 13.32 17.03 40.63
N ASP A 100 12.62 15.95 41.01
CA ASP A 100 11.27 16.00 41.58
C ASP A 100 11.35 15.27 42.95
N THR A 101 11.76 16.01 43.97
CA THR A 101 11.74 15.70 45.41
C THR A 101 11.73 17.01 46.17
#